data_AF-A0A959A4R9-F1
#
_entry.id   AF-A0A959A4R9-F1
#
_cell.length_a   1.000
_cell.length_b   1.000
_cell.length_c   1.000
_cell.angle_alpha   90.00
_cell.angle_beta   90.00
_cell.angle_gamma   90.00
#
_symmetry.space_group_name_H-M   'P 1'
#
loop_
_entity.id
_entity.type
_entity.pdbx_description
1 polymer ?
#
loop_
_entity_poly.entity_id
_entity_poly.type
_entity_poly.pdbx_seq_one_letter_code
_entity_poly.pdbx_strand_id
1 'polypeptide(L)' 'FIVAFGVKYVKANAVFVATLISEGIIVWLYFLSRAGKLGITYLWFNPIGALLVVAIAVLLQAVWPNKKVAA' A
#
# COMPACT_ATOMS: atom_id res chain seq x y z
N PHE A 1 -5.31 -6.41 3.80
CA PHE A 1 -5.75 -7.82 3.73
C PHE A 1 -4.79 -8.68 2.91
N ILE A 2 -4.53 -8.39 1.62
CA ILE A 2 -3.70 -9.26 0.75
C ILE A 2 -2.25 -9.43 1.26
N VAL A 3 -1.59 -8.36 1.71
CA VAL A 3 -0.22 -8.45 2.26
C VAL A 3 -0.18 -9.26 3.56
N ALA A 4 -1.18 -9.06 4.44
CA ALA A 4 -1.26 -9.72 5.74
C ALA A 4 -1.57 -11.22 5.66
N PHE A 5 -2.29 -11.67 4.63
CA PHE A 5 -2.64 -13.09 4.43
C PHE A 5 -1.74 -13.82 3.42
N GLY A 6 -1.16 -13.11 2.45
CA GLY A 6 -0.35 -13.71 1.38
C GLY A 6 1.17 -13.67 1.61
N VAL A 7 1.68 -12.73 2.43
CA VAL A 7 3.13 -12.52 2.57
C VAL A 7 3.55 -12.57 4.05
N LYS A 8 3.70 -13.80 4.58
CA LYS A 8 4.22 -14.06 5.95
C LYS A 8 5.62 -13.49 6.21
N TYR A 9 6.32 -13.04 5.17
CA TYR A 9 7.67 -12.49 5.24
C TYR A 9 7.68 -10.98 5.52
N VAL A 10 6.58 -10.25 5.32
CA VAL A 10 6.55 -8.78 5.51
C VAL A 10 6.29 -8.45 6.98
N LYS A 11 7.26 -7.78 7.63
CA LYS A 11 7.09 -7.30 9.02
C LYS A 11 5.90 -6.34 9.11
N ALA A 12 5.10 -6.49 10.16
CA ALA A 12 3.92 -5.65 10.42
C ALA A 12 4.21 -4.14 10.34
N ASN A 13 5.41 -3.71 10.75
CA ASN A 13 5.84 -2.31 10.67
C ASN A 13 5.94 -1.78 9.22
N ALA A 14 6.47 -2.58 8.29
CA ALA A 14 6.57 -2.18 6.88
C ALA A 14 5.19 -2.12 6.21
N VAL A 15 4.31 -3.06 6.55
CA VAL A 15 2.91 -3.03 6.11
C VAL A 15 2.19 -1.80 6.64
N PHE A 16 2.39 -1.46 7.92
CA PHE A 16 1.76 -0.32 8.57
C PHE A 16 2.11 1.01 7.89
N VAL A 17 3.41 1.23 7.62
CA VAL A 17 3.87 2.43 6.89
C VAL A 17 3.33 2.44 5.46
N ALA A 18 3.33 1.29 4.77
CA ALA A 18 2.77 1.18 3.41
C ALA A 18 1.27 1.47 3.36
N THR A 19 0.50 1.02 4.37
CA THR A 19 -0.93 1.32 4.48
C THR A 19 -1.19 2.79 4.75
N LEU A 20 -0.41 3.42 5.64
CA LEU A 20 -0.58 4.84 5.97
C LEU A 20 -0.33 5.75 4.76
N ILE A 21 0.72 5.44 3.98
CA ILE A 21 1.06 6.17 2.76
C ILE A 21 -0.01 5.96 1.69
N SER A 22 -0.40 4.70 1.44
CA SER A 22 -1.42 4.40 0.44
C SER A 22 -2.77 5.01 0.76
N GLU A 23 -3.16 5.04 2.03
CA GLU A 23 -4.42 5.68 2.42
C GLU A 23 -4.38 7.19 2.14
N GLY A 24 -3.28 7.87 2.44
CA GLY A 24 -3.09 9.28 2.09
C GLY A 24 -3.19 9.54 0.58
N ILE A 25 -2.62 8.65 -0.24
CA ILE A 25 -2.71 8.75 -1.72
C ILE A 25 -4.14 8.53 -2.22
N ILE A 26 -4.86 7.57 -1.65
CA ILE A 26 -6.26 7.30 -2.00
C ILE A 26 -7.16 8.47 -1.62
N VAL A 27 -6.95 9.07 -0.44
CA VAL A 27 -7.69 10.26 -0.02
C VAL A 27 -7.42 11.43 -0.98
N TRP A 28 -6.17 11.63 -1.39
CA TRP A 28 -5.84 12.67 -2.37
C TRP A 28 -6.50 12.41 -3.73
N LEU A 29 -6.42 11.19 -4.25
CA LEU A 29 -7.10 10.78 -5.50
C LEU A 29 -8.61 10.96 -5.41
N TYR A 30 -9.20 10.68 -4.24
CA TYR A 30 -10.63 10.86 -4.00
C TYR A 30 -11.05 12.33 -4.10
N PHE A 31 -10.30 13.25 -3.48
CA PHE A 31 -10.56 14.68 -3.62
C PHE A 31 -10.39 15.17 -5.06
N LEU A 32 -9.38 14.66 -5.77
CA LEU A 32 -9.13 15.04 -7.17
C LEU A 32 -10.23 14.53 -8.11
N SER A 33 -10.74 13.34 -7.85
CA SER A 33 -11.87 12.77 -8.56
C SER A 33 -13.18 13.51 -8.26
N ARG A 34 -13.40 13.87 -6.99
CA ARG A 34 -14.56 14.69 -6.57
C ARG A 34 -14.52 16.12 -7.13
N ALA A 35 -13.32 16.66 -7.38
CA ALA A 35 -13.12 17.93 -8.06
C ALA A 35 -13.38 17.87 -9.58
N GLY A 36 -13.84 16.73 -10.12
CA GLY A 36 -14.16 16.54 -11.53
C GLY A 36 -12.93 16.38 -12.44
N LYS A 37 -11.72 16.29 -11.86
CA LYS A 37 -10.49 16.13 -12.65
C LYS A 37 -10.22 14.68 -13.05
N LEU A 38 -10.79 13.72 -12.33
CA LEU A 38 -10.66 12.29 -12.60
C LEU A 38 -12.01 11.59 -12.53
N GLY A 39 -12.41 10.92 -13.61
CA GLY A 39 -13.61 10.08 -13.69
C GLY A 39 -13.43 8.70 -13.05
N ILE A 40 -12.89 8.63 -11.82
CA ILE A 40 -12.74 7.36 -11.09
C ILE A 40 -14.03 7.07 -10.32
N THR A 41 -14.72 5.98 -10.67
CA THR A 41 -15.86 5.48 -9.88
C THR A 41 -15.39 4.98 -8.51
N TYR A 42 -16.19 5.19 -7.46
CA TYR A 42 -15.89 4.82 -6.07
C TYR A 42 -15.32 3.38 -5.89
N LEU A 43 -15.77 2.43 -6.71
CA LEU A 43 -15.31 1.04 -6.64
C LEU A 43 -13.82 0.86 -7.01
N TRP A 44 -13.27 1.72 -7.88
CA TRP A 44 -11.90 1.60 -8.37
C TRP A 44 -10.84 2.03 -7.35
N PHE A 45 -11.18 2.86 -6.37
CA PHE A 45 -10.25 3.23 -5.29
C PHE A 45 -9.80 2.01 -4.47
N ASN A 46 -10.65 0.99 -4.35
CA ASN A 46 -10.33 -0.24 -3.62
C ASN A 46 -9.17 -1.04 -4.26
N PRO A 47 -9.29 -1.55 -5.50
CA PRO A 47 -8.20 -2.30 -6.13
C PRO A 47 -6.94 -1.46 -6.31
N ILE A 48 -7.06 -0.15 -6.58
CA ILE A 48 -5.91 0.77 -6.63
C ILE A 48 -5.21 0.82 -5.27
N GLY A 49 -5.95 1.04 -4.18
CA GLY A 49 -5.39 1.09 -2.84
C GLY A 49 -4.74 -0.23 -2.44
N ALA A 50 -5.37 -1.36 -2.75
CA ALA A 50 -4.83 -2.68 -2.46
C ALA A 50 -3.51 -2.94 -3.21
N LEU A 51 -3.44 -2.63 -4.51
CA LEU A 51 -2.23 -2.76 -5.31
C LEU A 51 -1.12 -1.83 -4.82
N LEU A 52 -1.47 -0.59 -4.47
CA LEU A 52 -0.50 0.39 -3.98
C LEU A 52 0.14 -0.06 -2.66
N VAL A 53 -0.66 -0.56 -1.71
CA VAL A 53 -0.16 -1.11 -0.44
C VAL A 53 0.79 -2.28 -0.69
N VAL A 54 0.45 -3.20 -1.60
CA VAL A 54 1.31 -4.35 -1.92
C VAL A 54 2.62 -3.88 -2.55
N ALA A 55 2.56 -3.00 -3.54
CA ALA A 55 3.75 -2.49 -4.23
C ALA A 55 4.68 -1.73 -3.27
N ILE A 56 4.12 -0.85 -2.44
CA ILE A 56 4.89 -0.07 -1.46
C ILE A 56 5.47 -0.98 -0.38
N ALA A 57 4.71 -1.95 0.14
CA ALA A 57 5.21 -2.89 1.14
C ALA A 57 6.39 -3.73 0.63
N VAL A 58 6.30 -4.21 -0.62
CA VAL A 58 7.38 -4.98 -1.26
C VAL A 58 8.62 -4.10 -1.49
N LEU A 59 8.44 -2.87 -1.98
CA LEU A 59 9.53 -1.91 -2.15
C LEU A 59 10.19 -1.54 -0.82
N LEU A 60 9.41 -1.24 0.22
CA LEU A 60 9.93 -0.94 1.56
C LEU A 60 10.73 -2.11 2.11
N GLN A 61 10.30 -3.34 1.86
CA GLN A 61 11.02 -4.51 2.31
C GLN A 61 12.31 -4.78 1.50
N ALA A 62 12.33 -4.44 0.22
CA ALA A 62 13.53 -4.52 -0.61
C ALA A 62 14.59 -3.48 -0.19
N VAL A 63 14.17 -2.28 0.23
CA VAL A 63 15.06 -1.22 0.72
C VAL A 63 15.47 -1.44 2.18
N TRP A 64 14.63 -2.12 2.97
CA TRP A 64 14.91 -2.52 4.34
C TRP A 64 15.06 -4.04 4.47
N PRO A 65 16.02 -4.67 3.76
CA PRO A 65 16.28 -6.09 3.93
C PRO A 65 16.81 -6.27 5.35
N ASN A 66 15.98 -6.87 6.20
CA ASN A 66 16.45 -7.34 7.50
C ASN A 66 17.60 -8.30 7.18
N LYS A 67 18.83 -7.96 7.59
CA LYS A 67 19.91 -8.94 7.70
C LYS A 67 19.26 -10.13 8.39
N LYS A 68 19.17 -11.27 7.69
CA LYS A 68 19.05 -12.53 8.39
C LYS A 68 20.25 -12.54 9.33
N VAL A 69 19.98 -12.46 10.63
CA VAL A 69 20.96 -12.84 11.63
C VAL A 69 21.32 -14.26 11.22
N ALA A 70 22.52 -14.40 10.64
CA ALA A 70 23.13 -15.68 10.42
C ALA A 70 23.23 -16.32 11.81
N ALA A 71 22.40 -17.33 12.04
CA ALA A 71 22.57 -18.30 13.11
C ALA A 71 23.20 -19.54 12.47
#